data_AF-A0A356QIV2-F1
#
_entry.id   AF-A0A356QIV2-F1
#
_cell.length_a   1.000
_cell.length_b   1.000
_cell.length_c   1.000
_cell.angle_alpha   90.00
_cell.angle_beta   90.00
_cell.angle_gamma   90.00
#
_symmetry.space_group_name_H-M   'P 1'
#
loop_
_entity.id
_entity.type
_entity.pdbx_description
1 polymer ?
#
loop_
_entity_poly.entity_id
_entity_poly.type
_entity_poly.pdbx_seq_one_letter_code
_entity_poly.pdbx_strand_id
1 'polypeptide(L)'
;IDAGEVFLSILSNDDPIFEVDTLPGVAGSYDDAYALWEATKPMITELFAYEGLIPLYAVAWPAQGIYTAEPLTDPAQFEGLRVRA
;
A
#
# COMPACT_ATOMS: atom_id res chain seq x y z
N ILE A 1 6.38 9.58 22.61
CA ILE A 1 5.70 9.89 21.32
C ILE A 1 4.43 9.08 21.37
N ASP A 2 3.28 9.72 21.25
CA ASP A 2 1.99 9.10 21.60
C ASP A 2 1.14 8.80 20.36
N ALA A 3 1.63 9.15 19.15
CA ALA A 3 1.05 8.83 17.84
C ALA A 3 2.12 8.91 16.73
N GLY A 4 1.90 8.22 15.62
CA GLY A 4 2.77 8.24 14.43
C GLY A 4 2.02 7.93 13.13
N GLU A 5 2.68 8.15 12.00
CA GLU A 5 2.18 7.85 10.64
C GLU A 5 3.14 6.85 9.99
N VAL A 6 2.58 5.89 9.24
CA VAL A 6 3.34 4.90 8.48
C VAL A 6 2.58 4.52 7.20
N PHE A 7 3.32 4.13 6.16
CA PHE A 7 2.75 3.42 5.02
C PHE A 7 2.57 1.95 5.40
N LEU A 8 1.37 1.39 5.31
CA LEU A 8 1.14 0.00 5.73
C LEU A 8 2.12 -0.97 5.06
N SER A 9 2.36 -0.80 3.77
CA SER A 9 3.23 -1.68 2.97
C SER A 9 4.67 -1.82 3.45
N ILE A 10 5.22 -0.90 4.26
CA ILE A 10 6.57 -1.09 4.82
C ILE A 10 6.62 -2.22 5.86
N LEU A 11 5.46 -2.60 6.39
CA LEU A 11 5.29 -3.67 7.39
C LEU A 11 5.00 -5.03 6.74
N SER A 12 5.02 -5.15 5.41
CA SER A 12 4.64 -6.40 4.73
C SER A 12 5.53 -7.60 5.03
N ASN A 13 6.76 -7.35 5.50
CA ASN A 13 7.66 -8.40 5.98
C ASN A 13 7.19 -9.02 7.32
N ASP A 14 6.39 -8.30 8.10
CA ASP A 14 5.85 -8.76 9.38
C ASP A 14 4.55 -9.56 9.17
N ASP A 15 3.65 -9.06 8.31
CA ASP A 15 2.47 -9.79 7.84
C ASP A 15 2.06 -9.33 6.43
N PRO A 16 1.78 -10.27 5.49
CA PRO A 16 1.39 -9.94 4.11
C PRO A 16 0.07 -9.16 4.00
N ILE A 17 -0.78 -9.12 5.04
CA ILE A 17 -2.00 -8.30 4.99
C ILE A 17 -1.66 -6.81 4.80
N PHE A 18 -0.49 -6.38 5.24
CA PHE A 18 -0.06 -4.98 5.16
C PHE A 18 0.32 -4.52 3.74
N GLU A 19 0.55 -5.43 2.77
CA GLU A 19 0.82 -5.07 1.37
C GLU A 19 -0.42 -5.13 0.45
N VAL A 20 -1.59 -5.50 0.97
CA VAL A 20 -2.80 -5.71 0.16
C VAL A 20 -3.23 -4.47 -0.63
N ASP A 21 -2.94 -3.28 -0.11
CA ASP A 21 -3.24 -1.99 -0.76
C ASP A 21 -2.27 -1.64 -1.91
N THR A 22 -1.19 -2.42 -2.09
CA THR A 22 -0.21 -2.23 -3.16
C THR A 22 -0.42 -3.16 -4.35
N LEU A 23 -1.31 -4.16 -4.21
CA LEU A 23 -1.52 -5.19 -5.23
C LEU A 23 -2.10 -4.58 -6.53
N PRO A 24 -1.38 -4.67 -7.66
CA PRO A 24 -1.86 -4.12 -8.92
C PRO A 24 -3.15 -4.82 -9.38
N GLY A 25 -4.16 -4.02 -9.75
CA GLY A 25 -5.42 -4.52 -10.28
C GLY A 25 -6.46 -4.96 -9.24
N VAL A 26 -6.19 -4.79 -7.94
CA VAL A 26 -7.14 -5.14 -6.86
C VAL A 26 -8.10 -3.98 -6.56
N ALA A 27 -7.58 -2.79 -6.24
CA ALA A 27 -8.36 -1.59 -5.98
C ALA A 27 -7.91 -0.46 -6.92
N GLY A 28 -8.75 -0.11 -7.90
CA GLY A 28 -8.40 0.85 -8.96
C GLY A 28 -8.99 2.25 -8.78
N SER A 29 -9.87 2.44 -7.80
CA SER A 29 -10.55 3.70 -7.50
C SER A 29 -10.52 4.00 -6.00
N TYR A 30 -10.83 5.24 -5.62
CA TYR A 30 -10.95 5.61 -4.20
C TYR A 30 -12.08 4.83 -3.50
N ASP A 31 -13.17 4.53 -4.19
CA ASP A 31 -14.27 3.74 -3.63
C ASP A 31 -13.83 2.28 -3.39
N ASP A 32 -13.08 1.68 -4.32
CA ASP A 32 -12.52 0.34 -4.14
C ASP A 32 -11.48 0.31 -3.02
N ALA A 33 -10.62 1.35 -2.93
CA ALA A 33 -9.62 1.46 -1.88
C ALA A 33 -10.28 1.58 -0.49
N TYR A 34 -11.37 2.34 -0.39
CA TYR A 34 -12.15 2.42 0.84
C TYR A 34 -12.82 1.09 1.20
N ALA A 35 -13.40 0.38 0.22
CA ALA A 35 -13.98 -0.94 0.44
C ALA A 35 -12.92 -1.97 0.87
N LEU A 36 -11.73 -1.93 0.27
CA LEU A 36 -10.60 -2.77 0.66
C LEU A 36 -10.13 -2.47 2.09
N TRP A 37 -10.05 -1.20 2.47
CA TRP A 37 -9.74 -0.79 3.83
C TRP A 37 -10.77 -1.33 4.82
N GLU A 38 -12.07 -1.17 4.57
CA GLU A 38 -13.10 -1.68 5.48
C GLU A 38 -13.06 -3.21 5.64
N ALA A 39 -12.71 -3.93 4.57
CA ALA A 39 -12.54 -5.38 4.62
C ALA A 39 -11.29 -5.82 5.42
N THR A 40 -10.22 -5.02 5.38
CA THR A 40 -8.90 -5.39 5.94
C THR A 40 -8.64 -4.81 7.33
N LYS A 41 -9.28 -3.70 7.67
CA LYS A 41 -9.15 -2.98 8.93
C LYS A 41 -9.29 -3.87 10.17
N PRO A 42 -10.22 -4.84 10.27
CA PRO A 42 -10.32 -5.69 11.46
C PRO A 42 -9.04 -6.49 11.72
N MET A 43 -8.44 -7.06 10.68
CA MET A 43 -7.19 -7.85 10.77
C MET A 43 -6.01 -6.95 11.14
N ILE A 44 -5.89 -5.79 10.49
CA ILE A 44 -4.86 -4.79 10.80
C ILE A 44 -4.99 -4.30 12.25
N THR A 45 -6.21 -4.08 12.72
CA THR A 45 -6.47 -3.65 14.10
C THR A 45 -6.07 -4.71 15.11
N GLU A 46 -6.34 -5.99 14.83
CA GLU A 46 -5.91 -7.09 15.69
C GLU A 46 -4.38 -7.19 15.77
N LEU A 47 -3.70 -7.09 14.61
CA LEU A 47 -2.24 -7.12 14.54
C LEU A 47 -1.60 -5.98 15.34
N PHE A 48 -2.08 -4.75 15.16
CA PHE A 48 -1.59 -3.60 15.92
C PHE A 48 -1.88 -3.74 17.43
N ALA A 49 -3.00 -4.37 17.81
CA ALA A 49 -3.32 -4.58 19.22
C ALA A 49 -2.32 -5.52 19.92
N TYR A 50 -1.74 -6.50 19.21
CA TYR A 50 -0.67 -7.36 19.78
C TYR A 50 0.59 -6.55 20.15
N GLU A 51 0.83 -5.44 19.47
CA GLU A 51 1.92 -4.51 19.76
C GLU A 51 1.52 -3.37 20.72
N GLY A 52 0.28 -3.38 21.22
CA GLY A 52 -0.26 -2.32 22.07
C GLY A 52 -0.55 -1.02 21.31
N LEU A 53 -0.73 -1.10 20.00
CA LEU A 53 -1.05 0.01 19.10
C LEU A 53 -2.54 0.01 18.71
N ILE A 54 -3.02 1.16 18.26
CA ILE A 54 -4.40 1.33 17.77
C ILE A 54 -4.34 2.13 16.46
N PRO A 55 -4.88 1.61 15.34
CA PRO A 55 -5.00 2.38 14.11
C PRO A 55 -6.07 3.48 14.30
N LEU A 56 -5.67 4.74 14.15
CA LEU A 56 -6.58 5.89 14.33
C LEU A 56 -7.40 6.18 13.06
N TYR A 57 -6.74 6.21 11.91
CA TYR A 57 -7.35 6.41 10.60
C TYR A 57 -6.39 5.94 9.49
N ALA A 58 -6.91 5.78 8.28
CA ALA A 58 -6.14 5.52 7.07
C ALA A 58 -6.66 6.40 5.93
N VAL A 59 -5.77 6.81 5.03
CA VAL A 59 -6.10 7.60 3.84
C VAL A 59 -5.41 6.98 2.63
N ALA A 60 -6.17 6.73 1.58
CA ALA A 60 -5.62 6.22 0.34
C ALA A 60 -4.77 7.30 -0.36
N TRP A 61 -3.55 6.93 -0.74
CA TRP A 61 -2.74 7.74 -1.63
C TRP A 61 -3.32 7.72 -3.06
N PRO A 62 -3.04 8.75 -3.89
CA PRO A 62 -3.44 8.73 -5.30
C PRO A 62 -2.93 7.49 -6.04
N ALA A 63 -3.59 7.18 -7.15
CA ALA A 63 -3.23 6.04 -8.00
C ALA A 63 -1.73 6.02 -8.34
N GLN A 64 -1.13 4.84 -8.24
CA GLN A 64 0.29 4.66 -8.52
C GLN A 64 0.55 4.78 -10.02
N GLY A 65 1.52 5.62 -10.36
CA GLY A 65 1.99 5.84 -11.73
C GLY A 65 3.47 5.51 -11.86
N ILE A 66 3.94 5.39 -13.10
CA ILE A 66 5.34 5.09 -13.39
C ILE A 66 6.00 6.36 -13.93
N TYR A 67 7.07 6.78 -13.25
CA TYR A 67 7.90 7.90 -13.69
C TYR A 67 9.10 7.37 -14.46
N THR A 68 9.25 7.78 -15.73
CA THR A 68 10.39 7.44 -16.58
C THR A 68 11.01 8.70 -17.19
N ALA A 69 12.32 8.66 -17.43
CA ALA A 69 13.03 9.75 -18.11
C ALA A 69 12.68 9.80 -19.61
N GLU A 70 12.49 8.63 -20.21
CA GLU A 70 12.12 8.46 -21.62
C GLU A 70 10.70 7.89 -21.74
N PRO A 71 9.99 8.14 -22.87
CA PRO A 71 8.67 7.57 -23.11
C PRO A 71 8.67 6.04 -23.02
N LEU A 72 7.69 5.52 -22.27
CA LEU A 72 7.48 4.11 -22.06
C LEU A 72 6.18 3.70 -22.77
N THR A 73 6.31 2.86 -23.80
CA THR A 73 5.20 2.42 -24.66
C THR A 73 5.10 0.89 -24.79
N ASP A 74 6.16 0.18 -24.44
CA ASP A 74 6.27 -1.28 -24.48
C ASP A 74 6.91 -1.82 -23.19
N PRO A 75 6.40 -2.93 -22.62
CA PRO A 75 6.96 -3.52 -21.41
C PRO A 75 8.45 -3.91 -21.50
N ALA A 76 8.96 -4.27 -22.68
CA ALA A 76 10.38 -4.61 -22.86
C ALA A 76 11.31 -3.43 -22.52
N GLN A 77 10.79 -2.20 -22.58
CA GLN A 77 11.56 -1.00 -22.24
C GLN A 77 11.88 -0.88 -20.73
N PHE A 78 11.27 -1.71 -19.87
CA PHE A 78 11.67 -1.81 -18.46
C PHE A 78 12.97 -2.60 -18.26
N GLU A 79 13.39 -3.39 -19.23
CA GLU A 79 14.57 -4.25 -19.09
C GLU A 79 15.84 -3.41 -18.85
N GLY A 80 16.56 -3.74 -17.78
CA GLY A 80 17.80 -3.03 -17.40
C GLY A 80 17.59 -1.67 -16.74
N LEU A 81 16.36 -1.19 -16.58
CA LEU A 81 16.09 0.03 -15.81
C LEU A 81 16.35 -0.20 -14.32
N ARG A 82 16.92 0.81 -13.66
CA ARG A 82 17.01 0.87 -12.21
C ARG A 82 15.69 1.42 -11.67
N VAL A 83 14.90 0.54 -11.07
CA VAL A 83 13.61 0.91 -10.45
C VAL A 83 13.85 1.26 -8.98
N ARG A 84 13.29 2.37 -8.53
CA ARG A 84 13.22 2.71 -7.11
C ARG A 84 12.02 1.99 -6.50
N ALA A 85 12.26 1.21 -5.47
CA ALA A 85 11.26 0.58 -4.60
C ALA A 85 11.48 1.06 -3.16
#